data_AF-A0A2V2S152-F1
#
_entry.id   AF-A0A2V2S152-F1
#
_cell.length_a   1.000
_cell.length_b   1.000
_cell.length_c   1.000
_cell.angle_alpha   90.00
_cell.angle_beta   90.00
_cell.angle_gamma   90.00
#
_symmetry.space_group_name_H-M   'P 1'
#
loop_
_entity.id
_entity.type
_entity.pdbx_description
1 polymer ?
#
loop_
_entity_poly.entity_id
_entity_poly.type
_entity_poly.pdbx_seq_one_letter_code
_entity_poly.pdbx_strand_id
1 'polypeptide(L)'
;MKTGHPSETVSDFIAHHFRHFNAAALKDAASAYRKHLEEGGQMLMTIAGAMSTAELGLSLAEMIRQDKVHAICCTGANLEEDLFNLVAHDFYERIPHYRDLTPADEEALLARHMNRVTDT
;
A
#
# COMPACT_ATOMS: atom_id res chain seq x y z
N MET A 1 -7.83 -33.20 23.58
CA MET A 1 -8.39 -32.23 22.62
C MET A 1 -7.62 -30.94 22.82
N LYS A 2 -6.69 -30.58 21.92
CA LYS A 2 -5.88 -29.35 22.08
C LYS A 2 -6.79 -28.16 21.77
N THR A 3 -6.99 -27.31 22.76
CA THR A 3 -7.69 -26.03 22.63
C THR A 3 -6.90 -25.15 21.67
N GLY A 4 -7.50 -24.77 20.54
CA GLY A 4 -6.88 -23.86 19.58
C GLY A 4 -6.68 -22.49 20.24
N HIS A 5 -5.43 -22.00 20.26
CA HIS A 5 -5.18 -20.60 20.58
C HIS A 5 -5.84 -19.72 19.51
N PRO A 6 -6.50 -18.60 19.88
CA PRO A 6 -6.81 -17.55 18.92
C PRO A 6 -5.49 -17.09 18.28
N SER A 7 -5.50 -16.75 16.98
CA SER A 7 -4.28 -16.35 16.27
C SER A 7 -3.63 -15.15 16.96
N GLU A 8 -2.45 -15.32 17.55
CA GLU A 8 -1.76 -14.27 18.32
C GLU A 8 -1.11 -13.23 17.39
N THR A 9 -0.85 -13.60 16.14
CA THR A 9 -0.28 -12.71 15.12
C THR A 9 -1.12 -12.68 13.83
N VAL A 10 -0.96 -11.62 13.03
CA VAL A 10 -1.56 -11.54 11.69
C VAL A 10 -1.07 -12.69 10.80
N SER A 11 0.17 -13.14 10.97
CA SER A 11 0.71 -14.28 10.23
C SER A 11 -0.02 -15.58 10.57
N ASP A 12 -0.32 -15.83 11.84
CA ASP A 12 -1.09 -17.01 12.26
C ASP A 12 -2.52 -16.97 11.72
N PHE A 13 -3.14 -15.78 11.72
CA PHE A 13 -4.45 -15.56 11.14
C PHE A 13 -4.46 -15.93 9.64
N ILE A 14 -3.52 -15.37 8.87
CA ILE A 14 -3.37 -15.67 7.44
C ILE A 14 -3.11 -17.18 7.26
N ALA A 15 -2.20 -17.76 8.03
CA ALA A 15 -1.85 -19.17 7.90
C ALA A 15 -3.07 -20.09 8.12
N HIS A 16 -3.95 -19.74 9.07
CA HIS A 16 -5.13 -20.50 9.41
C HIS A 16 -6.30 -20.31 8.42
N HIS A 17 -6.58 -19.07 8.02
CA HIS A 17 -7.79 -18.69 7.28
C HIS A 17 -7.60 -18.63 5.75
N PHE A 18 -6.41 -18.29 5.25
CA PHE A 18 -6.21 -17.97 3.84
C PHE A 18 -5.82 -19.23 3.05
N ARG A 19 -6.82 -20.08 2.76
CA ARG A 19 -6.60 -21.43 2.20
C ARG A 19 -6.83 -21.56 0.70
N HIS A 20 -7.64 -20.69 0.10
CA HIS A 20 -8.04 -20.81 -1.32
C HIS A 20 -8.08 -19.44 -2.03
N PHE A 21 -8.06 -19.47 -3.36
CA PHE A 21 -8.17 -18.30 -4.24
C PHE A 21 -7.13 -17.21 -3.94
N ASN A 22 -7.50 -15.94 -4.06
CA ASN A 22 -6.63 -14.80 -3.82
C ASN A 22 -6.08 -14.78 -2.38
N ALA A 23 -6.79 -15.36 -1.42
CA ALA A 23 -6.31 -15.49 -0.05
C ALA A 23 -5.10 -16.43 0.01
N ALA A 24 -5.18 -17.62 -0.61
CA ALA A 24 -4.03 -18.53 -0.71
C ALA A 24 -2.85 -17.88 -1.45
N ALA A 25 -3.13 -17.20 -2.58
CA ALA A 25 -2.09 -16.53 -3.35
C ALA A 25 -1.32 -15.49 -2.52
N LEU A 26 -2.00 -14.73 -1.65
CA LEU A 26 -1.36 -13.79 -0.72
C LEU A 26 -0.43 -14.51 0.27
N LYS A 27 -0.90 -15.61 0.86
CA LYS A 27 -0.11 -16.42 1.80
C LYS A 27 1.14 -17.00 1.12
N ASP A 28 0.98 -17.53 -0.09
CA ASP A 28 2.06 -18.12 -0.88
C ASP A 28 3.08 -17.05 -1.29
N ALA A 29 2.62 -15.87 -1.73
CA ALA A 29 3.48 -14.75 -2.07
C ALA A 29 4.30 -14.26 -0.86
N ALA A 30 3.68 -14.13 0.32
CA ALA A 30 4.38 -13.72 1.54
C ALA A 30 5.46 -14.75 1.95
N SER A 31 5.14 -16.05 1.83
CA SER A 31 6.08 -17.13 2.13
C SER A 31 7.24 -17.19 1.13
N ALA A 32 6.95 -17.01 -0.16
CA ALA A 32 7.94 -16.98 -1.23
C ALA A 32 8.89 -15.78 -1.11
N TYR A 33 8.37 -14.59 -0.79
CA TYR A 33 9.19 -13.40 -0.53
C TYR A 33 10.17 -13.66 0.61
N ARG A 34 9.70 -14.17 1.76
CA ARG A 34 10.55 -14.48 2.89
C ARG A 34 11.66 -15.46 2.52
N LYS A 35 11.31 -16.55 1.84
CA LYS A 35 12.27 -17.54 1.38
C LYS A 35 13.32 -16.93 0.45
N HIS A 36 12.90 -16.09 -0.51
CA HIS A 36 13.82 -15.40 -1.43
C HIS A 36 14.87 -14.57 -0.69
N LEU A 37 14.45 -13.83 0.35
CA LEU A 37 15.38 -13.07 1.21
C LEU A 37 16.28 -13.98 2.06
N GLU A 38 15.72 -15.03 2.67
CA GLU A 38 16.45 -15.99 3.51
C GLU A 38 17.53 -16.74 2.70
N GLU A 39 17.32 -16.93 1.40
CA GLU A 39 18.29 -17.50 0.45
C GLU A 39 19.33 -16.47 -0.06
N GLY A 40 19.30 -15.24 0.45
CA GLY A 40 20.23 -14.16 0.07
C GLY A 40 19.84 -13.42 -1.21
N GLY A 41 18.62 -13.63 -1.70
CA GLY A 41 18.08 -12.93 -2.86
C GLY A 41 17.77 -11.46 -2.58
N GLN A 42 17.93 -10.62 -3.59
CA GLN A 42 17.58 -9.19 -3.53
C GLN A 42 16.20 -8.96 -4.16
N MET A 43 15.40 -8.05 -3.57
CA MET A 43 14.07 -7.75 -4.07
C MET A 43 14.02 -6.42 -4.84
N LEU A 44 13.55 -6.49 -6.09
CA LEU A 44 13.11 -5.33 -6.86
C LEU A 44 11.59 -5.25 -6.81
N MET A 45 11.04 -4.08 -6.47
CA MET A 45 9.61 -3.85 -6.40
C MET A 45 9.16 -2.86 -7.47
N THR A 46 8.13 -3.22 -8.24
CA THR A 46 7.49 -2.31 -9.21
C THR A 46 6.21 -1.73 -8.61
N ILE A 47 6.06 -0.41 -8.63
CA ILE A 47 4.97 0.28 -7.93
C ILE A 47 4.24 1.21 -8.90
N ALA A 48 2.90 1.19 -8.86
CA ALA A 48 2.05 2.09 -9.63
C ALA A 48 1.97 3.49 -8.98
N GLY A 49 1.76 4.53 -9.79
CA GLY A 49 1.74 5.93 -9.34
C GLY A 49 0.80 6.19 -8.16
N ALA A 50 -0.44 5.69 -8.21
CA ALA A 50 -1.44 5.91 -7.15
C ALA A 50 -1.08 5.26 -5.80
N MET A 51 -0.07 4.38 -5.73
CA MET A 51 0.27 3.68 -4.48
C MET A 51 0.97 4.58 -3.45
N SER A 52 1.61 5.69 -3.89
CA SER A 52 2.14 6.70 -2.96
C SER A 52 1.03 7.51 -2.32
N THR A 53 -0.01 7.88 -3.07
CA THR A 53 -1.22 8.52 -2.53
C THR A 53 -1.98 7.57 -1.60
N ALA A 54 -1.98 6.26 -1.88
CA ALA A 54 -2.50 5.24 -0.97
C ALA A 54 -1.59 4.97 0.25
N GLU A 55 -0.55 5.78 0.46
CA GLU A 55 0.36 5.74 1.61
C GLU A 55 1.12 4.41 1.80
N LEU A 56 1.33 3.64 0.72
CA LEU A 56 2.12 2.41 0.78
C LEU A 56 3.56 2.67 1.29
N GLY A 57 4.05 3.90 1.10
CA GLY A 57 5.33 4.41 1.59
C GLY A 57 5.57 4.14 3.07
N LEU A 58 4.54 4.19 3.93
CA LEU A 58 4.68 3.94 5.38
C LEU A 58 5.23 2.54 5.69
N SER A 59 4.65 1.52 5.03
CA SER A 59 5.10 0.13 5.19
C SER A 59 6.37 -0.15 4.39
N LEU A 60 6.46 0.42 3.19
CA LEU A 60 7.60 0.22 2.30
C LEU A 60 8.89 0.80 2.88
N ALA A 61 8.84 1.98 3.49
CA ALA A 61 10.00 2.63 4.10
C ALA A 61 10.60 1.76 5.21
N GLU A 62 9.78 1.04 5.98
CA GLU A 62 10.27 0.10 6.97
C GLU A 62 10.91 -1.13 6.32
N MET A 63 10.31 -1.66 5.25
CA MET A 63 10.89 -2.77 4.49
C MET A 63 12.24 -2.40 3.86
N ILE A 64 12.42 -1.16 3.41
CA ILE A 64 13.71 -0.65 2.92
C ILE A 64 14.73 -0.56 4.06
N ARG A 65 14.36 0.05 5.20
CA ARG A 65 15.25 0.17 6.37
C ARG A 65 15.72 -1.16 6.95
N GLN A 66 14.92 -2.21 6.75
CA GLN A 66 15.21 -3.57 7.20
C GLN A 66 15.91 -4.43 6.11
N ASP A 67 16.40 -3.82 5.03
CA ASP A 67 17.05 -4.49 3.88
C ASP A 67 16.16 -5.58 3.22
N LYS A 68 14.84 -5.41 3.25
CA LYS A 68 13.88 -6.34 2.63
C LYS A 68 13.49 -5.92 1.21
N VAL A 69 13.73 -4.67 0.83
CA VAL A 69 13.53 -4.12 -0.54
C VAL A 69 14.82 -3.44 -0.95
N HIS A 70 15.35 -3.81 -2.11
CA HIS A 70 16.70 -3.41 -2.55
C HIS A 70 16.65 -2.44 -3.75
N ALA A 71 15.60 -2.52 -4.55
CA ALA A 71 15.38 -1.62 -5.67
C ALA A 71 13.88 -1.36 -5.86
N ILE A 72 13.55 -0.16 -6.34
CA ILE A 72 12.17 0.23 -6.68
C ILE A 72 12.16 0.76 -8.10
N CYS A 73 11.23 0.25 -8.90
CA CYS A 73 10.85 0.81 -10.19
C CYS A 73 9.46 1.45 -10.02
N CYS A 74 9.39 2.77 -10.18
CA CYS A 74 8.19 3.55 -9.92
C CYS A 74 8.01 4.64 -10.98
N THR A 75 6.87 5.32 -10.97
CA THR A 75 6.64 6.48 -11.85
C THR A 75 7.13 7.77 -11.17
N GLY A 76 7.23 8.87 -11.92
CA GLY A 76 7.56 10.18 -11.35
C GLY A 76 6.58 10.63 -10.26
N ALA A 77 5.29 10.29 -10.42
CA ALA A 77 4.24 10.61 -9.45
C ALA A 77 4.54 10.05 -8.05
N ASN A 78 5.21 8.90 -7.94
CA ASN A 78 5.54 8.35 -6.63
C ASN A 78 6.53 9.21 -5.86
N LEU A 79 7.52 9.79 -6.55
CA LEU A 79 8.53 10.67 -5.94
C LEU A 79 7.95 12.05 -5.62
N GLU A 80 7.14 12.59 -6.53
CA GLU A 80 6.45 13.87 -6.33
C GLU A 80 5.52 13.82 -5.11
N GLU A 81 4.71 12.76 -5.01
CA GLU A 81 3.76 12.55 -3.93
C GLU A 81 4.44 12.31 -2.57
N ASP A 82 5.56 11.58 -2.54
CA ASP A 82 6.31 11.36 -1.29
C ASP A 82 6.92 12.68 -0.78
N LEU A 83 7.39 13.54 -1.70
CA LEU A 83 7.84 14.88 -1.37
C LEU A 83 6.68 15.79 -0.90
N PHE A 84 5.52 15.72 -1.55
CA PHE A 84 4.34 16.49 -1.13
C PHE A 84 3.83 16.07 0.24
N ASN A 85 3.81 14.77 0.55
CA ASN A 85 3.49 14.29 1.89
C ASN A 85 4.49 14.83 2.93
N LEU A 86 5.78 14.94 2.61
CA LEU A 86 6.73 15.53 3.56
C LEU A 86 6.43 16.99 3.92
N VAL A 87 5.90 17.79 2.98
CA VAL A 87 5.76 19.25 3.16
C VAL A 87 4.33 19.74 3.34
N ALA A 88 3.33 18.95 2.95
CA ALA A 88 1.94 19.39 2.83
C ALA A 88 0.91 18.31 3.23
N HIS A 89 1.30 17.27 3.97
CA HIS A 89 0.39 16.19 4.39
C HIS A 89 -0.92 16.69 5.04
N ASP A 90 -0.85 17.76 5.85
CA ASP A 90 -2.02 18.30 6.57
C ASP A 90 -3.05 19.00 5.65
N PHE A 91 -2.76 19.15 4.35
CA PHE A 91 -3.65 19.76 3.37
C PHE A 91 -4.43 18.75 2.52
N TYR A 92 -4.23 17.45 2.74
CA TYR A 92 -4.96 16.41 2.03
C TYR A 92 -6.38 16.25 2.58
N GLU A 93 -7.36 16.12 1.68
CA GLU A 93 -8.76 15.98 2.03
C GLU A 93 -9.31 14.66 1.51
N ARG A 94 -9.91 13.86 2.39
CA ARG A 94 -10.69 12.71 1.94
C ARG A 94 -12.00 13.18 1.32
N ILE A 95 -12.31 12.69 0.13
CA ILE A 95 -13.54 12.99 -0.60
C ILE A 95 -14.58 11.88 -0.35
N PRO A 96 -15.63 12.12 0.47
CA PRO A 96 -16.71 11.16 0.65
C PRO A 96 -17.46 10.97 -0.67
N HIS A 97 -17.98 9.76 -0.91
CA HIS A 97 -18.80 9.47 -2.09
C HIS A 97 -18.12 9.81 -3.43
N TYR A 98 -16.78 9.75 -3.50
CA TYR A 98 -15.98 10.11 -4.69
C TYR A 98 -16.39 9.43 -6.01
N ARG A 99 -17.16 8.33 -5.94
CA ARG A 99 -17.68 7.61 -7.10
C ARG A 99 -18.92 8.24 -7.73
N ASP A 100 -19.62 9.09 -6.96
CA ASP A 100 -20.93 9.65 -7.30
C ASP A 100 -20.86 11.19 -7.47
N LEU A 101 -19.65 11.76 -7.60
CA LEU A 101 -19.46 13.20 -7.80
C LEU A 101 -20.17 13.69 -9.07
N THR A 102 -20.89 14.79 -8.93
CA THR A 102 -21.48 15.49 -10.07
C THR A 102 -20.43 16.39 -10.74
N PRO A 103 -20.65 16.82 -12.00
CA PRO A 103 -19.78 17.81 -12.63
C PRO A 103 -19.63 19.11 -11.83
N ALA A 104 -20.65 19.50 -11.05
CA ALA A 104 -20.58 20.67 -10.18
C ALA A 104 -19.68 20.46 -8.96
N ASP A 105 -19.63 19.24 -8.42
CA ASP A 105 -18.73 18.90 -7.31
C ASP A 105 -17.26 18.90 -7.79
N GLU A 106 -17.00 18.40 -9.00
CA GLU A 106 -15.67 18.45 -9.64
C GLU A 106 -15.23 19.92 -9.89
N GLU A 107 -16.14 20.78 -10.35
CA GLU A 107 -15.87 22.21 -10.52
C GLU A 107 -15.56 22.89 -9.18
N ALA A 108 -16.24 22.50 -8.10
CA ALA A 108 -15.97 23.03 -6.76
C ALA A 108 -14.57 22.63 -6.25
N LEU A 109 -14.09 21.42 -6.56
CA LEU A 109 -12.72 21.00 -6.27
C LEU A 109 -11.71 21.82 -7.08
N LEU A 110 -11.98 22.02 -8.39
CA LEU A 110 -11.15 22.84 -9.26
C LEU A 110 -11.04 24.29 -8.77
N ALA A 111 -12.15 24.90 -8.36
CA ALA A 111 -12.19 26.26 -7.83
C ALA A 111 -11.37 26.43 -6.55
N ARG A 112 -11.13 25.34 -5.81
CA ARG A 112 -10.29 25.28 -4.61
C ARG A 112 -8.84 24.86 -4.90
N HIS A 113 -8.50 24.64 -6.18
CA HIS A 113 -7.22 24.08 -6.63
C HIS A 113 -6.89 22.71 -6.01
N MET A 114 -7.92 21.90 -5.74
CA MET A 114 -7.78 20.55 -5.22
C MET A 114 -7.72 19.55 -6.37
N ASN A 115 -6.55 19.00 -6.63
CA ASN A 115 -6.39 17.88 -7.58
C ASN A 115 -6.71 16.58 -6.86
N ARG A 116 -7.63 15.76 -7.41
CA ARG A 116 -8.01 14.49 -6.79
C ARG A 116 -7.35 13.27 -7.41
N VAL A 117 -7.03 12.29 -6.58
CA VAL A 117 -6.69 10.92 -6.94
C VAL A 117 -7.69 10.01 -6.25
N THR A 118 -8.64 9.49 -7.03
CA THR A 118 -9.77 8.70 -6.52
C THR A 118 -10.56 9.43 -5.42
N ASP A 119 -10.33 9.07 -4.16
CA ASP A 119 -11.03 9.46 -2.94
C ASP A 119 -10.23 10.42 -2.07
N THR A 120 -9.07 10.90 -2.55
CA THR A 120 -8.20 11.89 -1.92
C THR A 120 -7.97 13.05 -2.87
#